data_AF-A0AAD9UZT3-F1
#
_entry.id   AF-A0AAD9UZT3-F1
#
_cell.length_a   1.000
_cell.length_b   1.000
_cell.length_c   1.000
_cell.angle_alpha   90.00
_cell.angle_beta   90.00
_cell.angle_gamma   90.00
#
_symmetry.space_group_name_H-M   'P 1'
#
loop_
_entity.id
_entity.type
_entity.pdbx_description
1 polymer ?
#
loop_
_entity_poly.entity_id
_entity_poly.type
_entity_poly.pdbx_seq_one_letter_code
_entity_poly.pdbx_strand_id
1 'polypeptide(L)'
;MASDSTSIFHNVQCNSLNSLPQLKSNQTPFGRYDELFGEERRPLEEEFDLNELKTLAAKDKKLGELIPQLEAQKRAKAFMKAFLQEKAKNVRRGRNVNSGDDGDSTDSEDDEVMVPVVLPPVIQRKIKLTRIESRSFIHKLWLRRIEITRVEGNDGNCSSLEHFELAIHNAQESIKSYRDFIYKEFYNKEELRQISTESLEEALNKVLEEKEKSGFEMIDEDIVLFMCPTVRLCALLGLKLDFLDRLETIPEDHFHHRSLCDWITIFLQNNSRSVNPEKKTSLTSELLDSIGFDPLSTTVKTIMARSSKGNTQCHIEASEWAAIFIQDEFTYNPLLCSLYFRQFPFQSYLTSSWFQLPPITDNKESENDPDPCHVNIMNFVMKESHASKDIHSKLDDFLSQSNGTTVLYHGTDHYSAVNILLEGIDLSAGKQNRDFSSRSGFYLTKNMDEAINWALCTTAKPAILVFQLNQEDLDGAKKLDLSSDEERWREIATSFRSGRRTATTRNIVSAYDLVEGPQATVRYDEATCELLWEQKPSSNQVCLISEDFAEEFQKTLHSILFLDVSST
;
A
#
# COMPACT_ATOMS: atom_id res chain seq x y z
N MET A 1 64.10 5.14 -26.58
CA MET A 1 64.14 6.26 -25.62
C MET A 1 62.99 6.00 -24.66
N ALA A 2 63.11 5.04 -23.73
CA ALA A 2 64.00 5.00 -22.55
C ALA A 2 63.73 6.23 -21.69
N SER A 3 62.89 6.06 -20.66
CA SER A 3 63.28 5.94 -19.24
C SER A 3 62.84 7.27 -18.57
N ASP A 4 62.33 7.37 -17.35
CA ASP A 4 62.81 6.79 -16.10
C ASP A 4 61.74 6.85 -15.01
N SER A 5 61.97 5.96 -14.04
CA SER A 5 61.37 5.82 -12.73
C SER A 5 61.69 6.98 -11.77
N THR A 6 60.75 7.34 -10.89
CA THR A 6 60.95 7.88 -9.52
C THR A 6 59.56 8.04 -8.90
N SER A 7 59.05 7.20 -7.99
CA SER A 7 59.43 6.91 -6.60
C SER A 7 59.21 8.06 -5.60
N ILE A 8 58.45 7.75 -4.53
CA ILE A 8 58.58 8.20 -3.12
C ILE A 8 57.54 9.20 -2.56
N PHE A 9 56.61 8.59 -1.82
CA PHE A 9 56.15 8.86 -0.44
C PHE A 9 55.48 10.17 0.03
N HIS A 10 54.39 9.90 0.77
CA HIS A 10 54.00 10.38 2.11
C HIS A 10 52.93 11.48 2.27
N ASN A 11 51.80 10.99 2.82
CA ASN A 11 51.17 11.38 4.10
C ASN A 11 50.09 12.48 4.16
N VAL A 12 49.03 12.07 4.89
CA VAL A 12 48.19 12.86 5.83
C VAL A 12 46.99 13.61 5.24
N GLN A 13 45.83 12.98 5.47
CA GLN A 13 44.60 13.51 6.07
C GLN A 13 43.99 14.86 5.61
N CYS A 14 42.69 14.71 5.33
CA CYS A 14 41.55 15.60 5.60
C CYS A 14 41.03 16.51 4.47
N ASN A 15 39.73 16.29 4.22
CA ASN A 15 38.69 17.17 3.72
C ASN A 15 38.68 17.48 2.21
N SER A 16 37.72 16.87 1.51
CA SER A 16 36.56 17.61 1.01
C SER A 16 35.70 16.70 0.14
N LEU A 17 34.39 16.78 0.38
CA LEU A 17 33.31 16.50 -0.57
C LEU A 17 33.75 16.68 -2.04
N ASN A 18 33.60 15.63 -2.84
CA ASN A 18 33.18 15.64 -4.25
C ASN A 18 33.66 14.36 -4.96
N SER A 19 32.80 13.35 -4.99
CA SER A 19 32.70 12.42 -6.13
C SER A 19 31.49 11.51 -5.91
N LEU A 20 30.32 11.99 -6.32
CA LEU A 20 29.23 11.11 -6.74
C LEU A 20 29.61 10.51 -8.10
N PRO A 21 29.71 9.19 -8.26
CA PRO A 21 29.53 8.57 -9.56
C PRO A 21 28.02 8.50 -9.84
N GLN A 22 27.63 9.31 -10.81
CA GLN A 22 26.54 9.18 -11.76
C GLN A 22 25.62 7.95 -11.60
N LEU A 23 24.31 8.27 -11.54
CA LEU A 23 23.19 7.36 -11.69
C LEU A 23 23.42 6.39 -12.86
N LYS A 24 23.75 5.15 -12.51
CA LYS A 24 23.29 3.96 -13.21
C LYS A 24 22.62 3.09 -12.17
N SER A 25 21.35 3.37 -11.89
CA SER A 25 20.49 2.41 -11.22
C SER A 25 19.26 2.21 -12.07
N ASN A 26 19.08 0.99 -12.58
CA ASN A 26 17.81 0.43 -13.02
C ASN A 26 16.84 0.27 -11.82
N GLN A 27 16.79 1.27 -10.95
CA GLN A 27 15.90 1.33 -9.80
C GLN A 27 15.02 2.54 -10.03
N THR A 28 13.79 2.29 -10.46
CA THR A 28 12.70 3.25 -10.29
C THR A 28 12.64 3.66 -8.82
N PRO A 29 12.12 4.85 -8.46
CA PRO A 29 11.96 5.28 -7.06
C PRO A 29 11.22 4.27 -6.18
N PHE A 30 10.47 3.35 -6.82
CA PHE A 30 9.64 2.34 -6.20
C PHE A 30 10.05 0.89 -6.49
N GLY A 31 11.21 0.64 -7.12
CA GLY A 31 11.57 -0.73 -7.56
C GLY A 31 10.56 -1.32 -8.57
N ARG A 32 10.97 -2.34 -9.33
CA ARG A 32 10.02 -3.11 -10.14
C ARG A 32 9.29 -4.10 -9.24
N TYR A 33 7.96 -4.08 -9.27
CA TYR A 33 7.12 -5.09 -8.58
C TYR A 33 7.38 -6.51 -9.11
N ASP A 34 7.82 -6.64 -10.37
CA ASP A 34 7.98 -7.95 -11.02
C ASP A 34 9.21 -8.77 -10.59
N GLU A 35 10.22 -8.16 -9.92
CA GLU A 35 11.48 -8.86 -9.63
C GLU A 35 11.62 -9.39 -8.20
N LEU A 36 10.59 -9.31 -7.36
CA LEU A 36 10.72 -9.63 -5.93
C LEU A 36 9.68 -10.65 -5.39
N PHE A 37 9.28 -11.62 -6.21
CA PHE A 37 8.49 -12.79 -5.76
C PHE A 37 9.16 -13.60 -4.63
N GLY A 38 10.48 -13.46 -4.43
CA GLY A 38 11.22 -14.08 -3.33
C GLY A 38 11.32 -13.23 -2.06
N GLU A 39 11.03 -11.93 -2.10
CA GLU A 39 11.16 -11.03 -0.94
C GLU A 39 9.85 -10.79 -0.18
N GLU A 40 8.68 -11.13 -0.74
CA GLU A 40 7.37 -11.05 -0.06
C GLU A 40 7.26 -11.95 1.19
N ARG A 41 8.20 -12.89 1.40
CA ARG A 41 8.31 -13.63 2.68
C ARG A 41 9.01 -12.84 3.79
N ARG A 42 9.81 -11.82 3.47
CA ARG A 42 10.54 -11.04 4.49
C ARG A 42 9.64 -10.22 5.41
N PRO A 43 8.54 -9.57 4.95
CA PRO A 43 7.65 -8.82 5.85
C PRO A 43 6.98 -9.70 6.91
N LEU A 44 6.64 -10.94 6.55
CA LEU A 44 5.99 -11.89 7.47
C LEU A 44 6.94 -12.50 8.50
N GLU A 45 8.25 -12.48 8.23
CA GLU A 45 9.28 -13.03 9.10
C GLU A 45 9.92 -12.00 10.04
N GLU A 46 9.50 -10.72 10.02
CA GLU A 46 10.08 -9.68 10.86
C GLU A 46 9.92 -10.01 12.36
N GLU A 47 11.09 -10.14 13.00
CA GLU A 47 11.29 -10.58 14.38
C GLU A 47 10.42 -9.80 15.36
N PHE A 48 9.76 -10.52 16.26
CA PHE A 48 9.22 -9.93 17.48
C PHE A 48 10.34 -9.17 18.20
N ASP A 49 10.00 -8.01 18.75
CA ASP A 49 10.87 -7.38 19.75
C ASP A 49 10.89 -8.29 20.98
N LEU A 50 11.92 -9.13 21.06
CA LEU A 50 12.03 -10.17 22.08
C LEU A 50 12.18 -9.57 23.49
N ASN A 51 12.72 -8.34 23.61
CA ASN A 51 12.80 -7.63 24.89
C ASN A 51 11.43 -7.15 25.34
N GLU A 52 10.64 -6.65 24.40
CA GLU A 52 9.25 -6.32 24.63
C GLU A 52 8.45 -7.56 25.06
N LEU A 53 8.61 -8.67 24.34
CA LEU A 53 7.91 -9.91 24.65
C LEU A 53 8.28 -10.46 26.03
N LYS A 54 9.55 -10.36 26.43
CA LYS A 54 10.03 -10.68 27.79
C LYS A 54 9.32 -9.88 28.87
N THR A 55 9.04 -8.61 28.60
CA THR A 55 8.34 -7.73 29.54
C THR A 55 6.89 -8.18 29.73
N LEU A 56 6.20 -8.53 28.65
CA LEU A 56 4.82 -9.05 28.71
C LEU A 56 4.77 -10.43 29.38
N ALA A 57 5.72 -11.32 29.03
CA ALA A 57 5.84 -12.66 29.58
C ALA A 57 6.15 -12.70 31.08
N ALA A 58 6.67 -11.62 31.67
CA ALA A 58 6.79 -11.52 33.11
C ALA A 58 5.42 -11.59 33.83
N LYS A 59 4.33 -11.32 33.10
CA LYS A 59 2.94 -11.32 33.58
C LYS A 59 2.01 -12.27 32.81
N ASP A 60 2.57 -13.11 31.94
CA ASP A 60 1.84 -14.14 31.19
C ASP A 60 2.68 -15.41 31.15
N LYS A 61 2.22 -16.46 31.85
CA LYS A 61 3.03 -17.65 32.05
C LYS A 61 3.28 -18.37 30.72
N LYS A 62 2.26 -18.46 29.87
CA LYS A 62 2.36 -19.14 28.57
C LYS A 62 3.28 -18.41 27.61
N LEU A 63 3.23 -17.09 27.59
CA LEU A 63 4.18 -16.28 26.82
C LEU A 63 5.62 -16.47 27.34
N GLY A 64 5.78 -16.62 28.65
CA GLY A 64 7.06 -16.98 29.29
C GLY A 64 7.64 -18.31 28.82
N GLU A 65 6.80 -19.34 28.71
CA GLU A 65 7.19 -20.67 28.22
C GLU A 65 7.69 -20.65 26.77
N LEU A 66 7.23 -19.69 25.96
CA LEU A 66 7.56 -19.55 24.53
C LEU A 66 8.92 -18.87 24.26
N ILE A 67 9.41 -18.02 25.17
CA ILE A 67 10.62 -17.21 24.96
C ILE A 67 11.85 -18.04 24.57
N PRO A 68 12.19 -19.15 25.27
CA PRO A 68 13.36 -19.94 24.91
C PRO A 68 13.30 -20.51 23.49
N GLN A 69 12.10 -20.86 23.01
CA GLN A 69 11.88 -21.36 21.67
C GLN A 69 12.13 -20.27 20.62
N LEU A 70 11.63 -19.05 20.86
CA LEU A 70 11.88 -17.89 19.99
C LEU A 70 13.36 -17.50 19.93
N GLU A 71 14.06 -17.54 21.07
CA GLU A 71 15.50 -17.30 21.13
C GLU A 71 16.31 -18.37 20.37
N ALA A 72 15.89 -19.63 20.46
CA ALA A 72 16.49 -20.71 19.69
C ALA A 72 16.28 -20.52 18.19
N GLN A 73 15.06 -20.19 17.76
CA GLN A 73 14.74 -19.90 16.35
C GLN A 73 15.55 -18.72 15.82
N LYS A 74 15.67 -17.63 16.59
CA LYS A 74 16.46 -16.45 16.21
C LYS A 74 17.94 -16.79 16.04
N ARG A 75 18.52 -17.57 16.96
CA ARG A 75 19.91 -18.07 16.84
C ARG A 75 20.09 -18.94 15.60
N ALA A 76 19.17 -19.86 15.33
CA ALA A 76 19.21 -20.72 14.16
C ALA A 76 19.14 -19.91 12.84
N LYS A 77 18.25 -18.90 12.76
CA LYS A 77 18.17 -18.00 11.60
C LYS A 77 19.46 -17.19 11.41
N ALA A 78 20.00 -16.62 12.48
CA ALA A 78 21.25 -15.86 12.43
C ALA A 78 22.42 -16.73 11.94
N PHE A 79 22.52 -17.96 12.45
CA PHE A 79 23.50 -18.95 12.01
C PHE A 79 23.34 -19.30 10.53
N MET A 80 22.12 -19.60 10.08
CA MET A 80 21.84 -19.91 8.66
C MET A 80 22.22 -18.73 7.74
N LYS A 81 21.91 -17.50 8.15
CA LYS A 81 22.28 -16.30 7.41
C LYS A 81 23.80 -16.13 7.30
N ALA A 82 24.52 -16.32 8.41
CA ALA A 82 25.98 -16.26 8.42
C ALA A 82 26.60 -17.33 7.51
N PHE A 83 26.10 -18.57 7.60
CA PHE A 83 26.51 -19.68 6.75
C PHE A 83 26.28 -19.39 5.25
N LEU A 84 25.11 -18.89 4.87
CA LEU A 84 24.80 -18.54 3.48
C LEU A 84 25.68 -17.39 2.96
N GLN A 85 25.95 -16.39 3.80
CA GLN A 85 26.85 -15.28 3.46
C GLN A 85 28.29 -15.76 3.28
N GLU A 86 28.77 -16.66 4.12
CA GLU A 86 30.08 -17.29 4.00
C GLU A 86 30.18 -18.12 2.72
N LYS A 87 29.16 -18.95 2.44
CA LYS A 87 29.08 -19.74 1.20
C LYS A 87 29.09 -18.84 -0.03
N ALA A 88 28.35 -17.73 -0.02
CA ALA A 88 28.35 -16.74 -1.11
C ALA A 88 29.72 -16.06 -1.29
N LYS A 89 30.42 -15.74 -0.19
CA LYS A 89 31.80 -15.21 -0.23
C LYS A 89 32.79 -16.23 -0.80
N ASN A 90 32.65 -17.50 -0.43
CA ASN A 90 33.51 -18.59 -0.90
C ASN A 90 33.32 -18.88 -2.40
N VAL A 91 32.06 -18.85 -2.89
CA VAL A 91 31.74 -18.93 -4.33
C VAL A 91 32.33 -17.75 -5.09
N ARG A 92 32.20 -16.52 -4.58
CA ARG A 92 32.80 -15.31 -5.22
C ARG A 92 34.33 -15.34 -5.23
N ARG A 93 34.98 -16.06 -4.31
CA ARG A 93 36.43 -16.21 -4.24
C ARG A 93 36.96 -17.42 -5.04
N GLY A 94 36.11 -18.18 -5.71
CA GLY A 94 36.52 -19.34 -6.51
C GLY A 94 37.18 -20.46 -5.71
N ARG A 95 36.97 -20.54 -4.39
CA ARG A 95 37.46 -21.66 -3.58
C ARG A 95 36.47 -22.82 -3.67
N ASN A 96 36.89 -23.92 -4.30
CA ASN A 96 36.20 -25.19 -4.17
C ASN A 96 36.28 -25.67 -2.73
N VAL A 97 35.11 -25.93 -2.13
CA VAL A 97 34.96 -26.57 -0.83
C VAL A 97 35.27 -28.05 -1.02
N ASN A 98 36.55 -28.41 -1.01
CA ASN A 98 37.04 -29.77 -0.77
C ASN A 98 38.57 -29.73 -0.60
N SER A 99 39.00 -29.26 0.56
CA SER A 99 40.28 -29.67 1.15
C SER A 99 40.15 -29.46 2.65
N GLY A 100 40.00 -30.56 3.39
CA GLY A 100 40.23 -30.56 4.82
C GLY A 100 41.69 -30.24 5.06
N ASP A 101 41.94 -29.16 5.78
CA ASP A 101 43.24 -28.87 6.33
C ASP A 101 43.01 -28.32 7.75
N ASP A 102 43.36 -29.16 8.72
CA ASP A 102 43.36 -28.86 10.14
C ASP A 102 44.50 -27.88 10.41
N GLY A 103 44.19 -26.59 10.37
CA GLY A 103 45.11 -25.51 10.70
C GLY A 103 44.67 -24.79 11.96
N ASP A 104 45.23 -25.23 13.10
CA ASP A 104 45.22 -24.55 14.40
C ASP A 104 45.67 -23.09 14.23
N SER A 105 44.75 -22.16 14.50
CA SER A 105 45.07 -20.74 14.65
C SER A 105 44.36 -20.21 15.90
N THR A 106 45.16 -20.16 16.96
CA THR A 106 44.96 -19.51 18.25
C THR A 106 44.10 -18.25 18.20
N ASP A 107 43.11 -18.22 19.10
CA ASP A 107 42.30 -17.07 19.50
C ASP A 107 43.16 -15.82 19.78
N SER A 108 42.88 -14.75 19.06
CA SER A 108 43.12 -13.39 19.53
C SER A 108 41.76 -12.77 19.82
N GLU A 109 41.45 -12.59 21.11
CA GLU A 109 40.36 -11.75 21.60
C GLU A 109 40.64 -10.31 21.20
N ASP A 110 40.21 -9.93 19.99
CA ASP A 110 40.02 -8.53 19.64
C ASP A 110 38.69 -8.11 20.26
N ASP A 111 38.77 -7.39 21.38
CA ASP A 111 37.68 -6.60 21.94
C ASP A 111 37.21 -5.59 20.86
N GLU A 112 36.26 -6.02 20.01
CA GLU A 112 35.46 -5.10 19.20
C GLU A 112 34.68 -4.22 20.17
N VAL A 113 35.25 -3.05 20.47
CA VAL A 113 34.53 -1.93 21.07
C VAL A 113 33.31 -1.66 20.19
N MET A 114 32.15 -2.18 20.61
CA MET A 114 30.85 -1.93 20.03
C MET A 114 30.58 -0.43 20.06
N VAL A 115 31.00 0.27 19.00
CA VAL A 115 30.57 1.63 18.74
C VAL A 115 29.06 1.58 18.60
N PRO A 116 28.28 2.38 19.37
CA PRO A 116 26.83 2.36 19.26
C PRO A 116 26.43 2.67 17.81
N VAL A 117 25.94 1.67 17.10
CA VAL A 117 25.42 1.85 15.74
C VAL A 117 24.16 2.70 15.88
N VAL A 118 24.27 4.00 15.60
CA VAL A 118 23.12 4.89 15.51
C VAL A 118 22.30 4.45 14.31
N LEU A 119 21.22 3.70 14.57
CA LEU A 119 20.33 3.23 13.52
C LEU A 119 19.72 4.43 12.77
N PRO A 120 19.61 4.38 11.43
CA PRO A 120 18.89 5.39 10.66
C PRO A 120 17.48 5.65 11.22
N PRO A 121 16.98 6.91 11.24
CA PRO A 121 15.67 7.25 11.81
C PRO A 121 14.50 6.40 11.27
N VAL A 122 14.55 6.02 9.99
CA VAL A 122 13.54 5.15 9.35
C VAL A 122 13.51 3.76 10.00
N ILE A 123 14.68 3.18 10.30
CA ILE A 123 14.78 1.88 10.96
C ILE A 123 14.26 1.97 12.40
N GLN A 124 14.59 3.05 13.12
CA GLN A 124 14.08 3.28 14.47
C GLN A 124 12.54 3.38 14.50
N ARG A 125 11.94 4.09 13.54
CA ARG A 125 10.48 4.20 13.41
C ARG A 125 9.84 2.86 13.09
N LYS A 126 10.45 2.06 12.20
CA LYS A 126 9.95 0.72 11.87
C LYS A 126 9.98 -0.21 13.09
N ILE A 127 11.03 -0.14 13.91
CA ILE A 127 11.11 -0.88 15.17
C ILE A 127 9.99 -0.45 16.13
N LYS A 128 9.79 0.86 16.33
CA LYS A 128 8.70 1.37 17.19
C LYS A 128 7.32 0.91 16.70
N LEU A 129 7.08 0.99 15.40
CA LEU A 129 5.81 0.56 14.78
C LEU A 129 5.60 -0.95 14.94
N THR A 130 6.65 -1.75 14.71
CA THR A 130 6.62 -3.21 14.90
C THR A 130 6.28 -3.57 16.35
N ARG A 131 6.89 -2.87 17.31
CA ARG A 131 6.64 -3.05 18.74
C ARG A 131 5.18 -2.78 19.10
N ILE A 132 4.63 -1.66 18.62
CA ILE A 132 3.25 -1.29 18.97
C ILE A 132 2.20 -2.18 18.28
N GLU A 133 2.45 -2.61 17.05
CA GLU A 133 1.59 -3.56 16.33
C GLU A 133 1.65 -4.95 16.96
N SER A 134 2.81 -5.36 17.48
CA SER A 134 2.92 -6.61 18.24
C SER A 134 2.08 -6.58 19.52
N ARG A 135 2.08 -5.44 20.25
CA ARG A 135 1.19 -5.26 21.41
C ARG A 135 -0.29 -5.29 21.00
N SER A 136 -0.65 -4.57 19.94
CA SER A 136 -2.03 -4.58 19.41
C SER A 136 -2.48 -6.00 19.05
N PHE A 137 -1.60 -6.79 18.43
CA PHE A 137 -1.88 -8.16 18.06
C PHE A 137 -2.14 -9.07 19.27
N ILE A 138 -1.28 -9.03 20.29
CA ILE A 138 -1.47 -9.80 21.53
C ILE A 138 -2.80 -9.47 22.19
N HIS A 139 -3.12 -8.18 22.29
CA HIS A 139 -4.39 -7.71 22.83
C HIS A 139 -5.62 -8.24 22.05
N LYS A 140 -5.53 -8.32 20.71
CA LYS A 140 -6.60 -8.92 19.87
C LYS A 140 -6.77 -10.41 20.16
N LEU A 141 -5.67 -11.15 20.37
CA LEU A 141 -5.74 -12.56 20.79
C LEU A 141 -6.40 -12.71 22.16
N TRP A 142 -6.08 -11.83 23.11
CA TRP A 142 -6.71 -11.83 24.43
C TRP A 142 -8.22 -11.55 24.35
N LEU A 143 -8.64 -10.55 23.57
CA LEU A 143 -10.07 -10.27 23.36
C LEU A 143 -10.80 -11.48 22.77
N ARG A 144 -10.22 -12.15 21.77
CA ARG A 144 -10.79 -13.38 21.21
C ARG A 144 -10.95 -14.47 22.27
N ARG A 145 -9.96 -14.67 23.14
CA ARG A 145 -10.03 -15.66 24.22
C ARG A 145 -11.11 -15.32 25.26
N ILE A 146 -11.25 -14.03 25.60
CA ILE A 146 -12.32 -13.55 26.48
C ILE A 146 -13.69 -13.87 25.88
N GLU A 147 -13.88 -13.61 24.58
CA GLU A 147 -15.13 -13.90 23.87
C GLU A 147 -15.46 -15.40 23.85
N ILE A 148 -14.48 -16.24 23.53
CA ILE A 148 -14.64 -17.71 23.55
C ILE A 148 -15.03 -18.20 24.95
N THR A 149 -14.34 -17.72 25.98
CA THR A 149 -14.61 -18.10 27.38
C THR A 149 -16.04 -17.74 27.80
N ARG A 150 -16.56 -16.61 27.30
CA ARG A 150 -17.95 -16.16 27.53
C ARG A 150 -18.95 -17.09 26.83
N VAL A 151 -18.70 -17.46 25.57
CA VAL A 151 -19.58 -18.36 24.80
C VAL A 151 -19.60 -19.78 25.39
N GLU A 152 -18.49 -20.24 25.93
CA GLU A 152 -18.36 -21.57 26.56
C GLU A 152 -19.04 -21.67 27.94
N GLY A 153 -19.65 -20.59 28.46
CA GLY A 153 -20.53 -20.64 29.64
C GLY A 153 -19.83 -20.75 30.98
N ASN A 154 -18.56 -20.34 31.10
CA ASN A 154 -17.83 -20.30 32.37
C ASN A 154 -18.22 -19.04 33.20
N ASP A 155 -19.48 -19.01 33.66
CA ASP A 155 -20.15 -17.85 34.29
C ASP A 155 -19.58 -17.37 35.63
N GLY A 156 -18.61 -18.07 36.22
CA GLY A 156 -18.06 -17.73 37.54
C GLY A 156 -17.16 -16.49 37.58
N ASN A 157 -16.64 -16.03 36.43
CA ASN A 157 -15.60 -14.99 36.34
C ASN A 157 -15.98 -13.75 35.49
N CYS A 158 -17.24 -13.63 35.07
CA CYS A 158 -17.66 -12.66 34.04
C CYS A 158 -17.31 -11.19 34.37
N SER A 159 -17.55 -10.74 35.61
CA SER A 159 -17.27 -9.35 36.03
C SER A 159 -15.78 -9.01 36.13
N SER A 160 -14.91 -10.01 36.35
CA SER A 160 -13.45 -9.79 36.41
C SER A 160 -12.84 -9.59 35.02
N LEU A 161 -13.42 -10.22 34.00
CA LEU A 161 -12.97 -10.09 32.60
C LEU A 161 -13.47 -8.80 31.95
N GLU A 162 -14.62 -8.25 32.39
CA GLU A 162 -15.16 -6.98 31.87
C GLU A 162 -14.18 -5.81 32.06
N HIS A 163 -13.56 -5.68 33.24
CA HIS A 163 -12.57 -4.65 33.51
C HIS A 163 -11.30 -4.83 32.67
N PHE A 164 -10.90 -6.07 32.43
CA PHE A 164 -9.75 -6.39 31.59
C PHE A 164 -10.02 -6.10 30.10
N GLU A 165 -11.18 -6.51 29.59
CA GLU A 165 -11.66 -6.20 28.24
C GLU A 165 -11.71 -4.68 28.00
N LEU A 166 -12.29 -3.93 28.94
CA LEU A 166 -12.34 -2.47 28.87
C LEU A 166 -10.93 -1.84 28.84
N ALA A 167 -10.01 -2.34 29.66
CA ALA A 167 -8.63 -1.87 29.65
C ALA A 167 -7.96 -2.14 28.29
N ILE A 168 -8.20 -3.31 27.69
CA ILE A 168 -7.68 -3.64 26.36
C ILE A 168 -8.23 -2.67 25.31
N HIS A 169 -9.53 -2.39 25.30
CA HIS A 169 -10.13 -1.45 24.35
C HIS A 169 -9.53 -0.04 24.47
N ASN A 170 -9.36 0.47 25.70
CA ASN A 170 -8.72 1.75 25.94
C ASN A 170 -7.28 1.78 25.42
N ALA A 171 -6.51 0.71 25.66
CA ALA A 171 -5.16 0.59 25.15
C ALA A 171 -5.12 0.53 23.62
N GLN A 172 -6.07 -0.12 22.95
CA GLN A 172 -6.15 -0.16 21.48
C GLN A 172 -6.37 1.23 20.88
N GLU A 173 -7.18 2.09 21.51
CA GLU A 173 -7.36 3.49 21.05
C GLU A 173 -6.08 4.33 21.26
N SER A 174 -5.34 4.11 22.37
CA SER A 174 -4.04 4.74 22.59
C SER A 174 -2.97 4.25 21.60
N ILE A 175 -2.91 2.95 21.33
CA ILE A 175 -2.05 2.32 20.32
C ILE A 175 -2.33 2.94 18.96
N LYS A 176 -3.60 3.04 18.56
CA LYS A 176 -4.02 3.63 17.29
C LYS A 176 -3.50 5.07 17.16
N SER A 177 -3.70 5.89 18.19
CA SER A 177 -3.25 7.29 18.18
C SER A 177 -1.73 7.41 18.04
N TYR A 178 -0.97 6.56 18.74
CA TYR A 178 0.49 6.53 18.65
C TYR A 178 0.99 5.99 17.31
N ARG A 179 0.32 4.97 16.78
CA ARG A 179 0.58 4.41 15.46
C ARG A 179 0.39 5.47 14.38
N ASP A 180 -0.73 6.18 14.38
CA ASP A 180 -1.04 7.23 13.41
C ASP A 180 0.01 8.36 13.48
N PHE A 181 0.56 8.63 14.66
CA PHE A 181 1.71 9.52 14.81
C PHE A 181 2.99 8.97 14.17
N ILE A 182 3.35 7.70 14.41
CA ILE A 182 4.54 7.09 13.79
C ILE A 182 4.40 7.12 12.25
N TYR A 183 3.21 6.81 11.72
CA TYR A 183 2.93 6.95 10.29
C TYR A 183 3.23 8.36 9.79
N LYS A 184 2.78 9.40 10.51
CA LYS A 184 3.12 10.79 10.17
C LYS A 184 4.62 11.04 10.21
N GLU A 185 5.36 10.49 11.17
CA GLU A 185 6.82 10.64 11.23
C GLU A 185 7.57 9.96 10.07
N PHE A 186 7.02 8.88 9.50
CA PHE A 186 7.59 8.28 8.29
C PHE A 186 7.57 9.26 7.11
N TYR A 187 6.56 10.13 7.06
CA TYR A 187 6.32 11.02 5.94
C TYR A 187 6.75 12.47 6.21
N ASN A 188 6.68 12.99 7.43
CA ASN A 188 7.08 14.35 7.74
C ASN A 188 8.40 14.37 8.54
N LYS A 189 9.48 14.86 7.94
CA LYS A 189 10.80 14.95 8.60
C LYS A 189 10.90 16.12 9.58
N GLU A 190 10.02 17.11 9.51
CA GLU A 190 10.24 18.42 10.13
C GLU A 190 9.56 18.63 11.49
N GLU A 191 8.62 17.78 11.89
CA GLU A 191 8.00 17.86 13.23
C GLU A 191 8.28 16.61 14.08
N LEU A 192 9.51 16.50 14.60
CA LEU A 192 9.80 15.68 15.78
C LEU A 192 9.17 16.36 17.02
N ARG A 193 7.84 16.45 17.09
CA ARG A 193 7.20 16.73 18.37
C ARG A 193 7.30 15.45 19.19
N GLN A 194 8.00 15.50 20.31
CA GLN A 194 7.93 14.45 21.31
C GLN A 194 6.47 14.33 21.77
N ILE A 195 5.74 13.34 21.25
CA ILE A 195 4.49 12.93 21.88
C ILE A 195 4.86 12.33 23.23
N SER A 196 4.17 12.78 24.28
CA SER A 196 4.22 12.11 25.58
C SER A 196 3.79 10.66 25.40
N THR A 197 4.72 9.72 25.59
CA THR A 197 4.42 8.29 25.62
C THR A 197 3.76 7.89 26.93
N GLU A 198 3.63 8.80 27.90
CA GLU A 198 3.11 8.54 29.24
C GLU A 198 1.68 8.00 29.18
N SER A 199 0.80 8.62 28.37
CA SER A 199 -0.60 8.17 28.23
C SER A 199 -0.70 6.76 27.60
N LEU A 200 0.19 6.45 26.66
CA LEU A 200 0.26 5.13 26.04
C LEU A 200 0.78 4.09 27.04
N GLU A 201 1.85 4.41 27.75
CA GLU A 201 2.44 3.54 28.77
C GLU A 201 1.48 3.29 29.93
N GLU A 202 0.76 4.31 30.39
CA GLU A 202 -0.29 4.20 31.41
C GLU A 202 -1.39 3.24 30.95
N ALA A 203 -1.91 3.40 29.73
CA ALA A 203 -2.94 2.51 29.19
C ALA A 203 -2.44 1.06 29.08
N LEU A 204 -1.19 0.86 28.66
CA LEU A 204 -0.61 -0.48 28.52
C LEU A 204 -0.30 -1.14 29.87
N ASN A 205 0.15 -0.36 30.86
CA ASN A 205 0.33 -0.84 32.23
C ASN A 205 -1.01 -1.22 32.86
N LYS A 206 -2.06 -0.43 32.59
CA LYS A 206 -3.41 -0.71 33.07
C LYS A 206 -3.94 -2.05 32.56
N VAL A 207 -3.70 -2.38 31.28
CA VAL A 207 -4.04 -3.70 30.73
C VAL A 207 -3.38 -4.82 31.53
N LEU A 208 -2.09 -4.68 31.85
CA LEU A 208 -1.35 -5.69 32.60
C LEU A 208 -1.83 -5.83 34.05
N GLU A 209 -2.23 -4.74 34.70
CA GLU A 209 -2.86 -4.78 36.03
C GLU A 209 -4.19 -5.51 36.02
N GLU A 210 -5.06 -5.20 35.06
CA GLU A 210 -6.39 -5.83 34.97
C GLU A 210 -6.30 -7.29 34.49
N LYS A 211 -5.29 -7.65 33.68
CA LYS A 211 -4.96 -9.04 33.36
C LYS A 211 -4.67 -9.86 34.62
N GLU A 212 -3.80 -9.33 35.48
CA GLU A 212 -3.40 -10.00 36.72
C GLU A 212 -4.59 -10.17 37.67
N LYS A 213 -5.42 -9.12 37.83
CA LYS A 213 -6.63 -9.16 38.66
C LYS A 213 -7.68 -10.14 38.17
N SER A 214 -7.81 -10.29 36.85
CA SER A 214 -8.78 -11.20 36.24
C SER A 214 -8.31 -12.66 36.25
N GLY A 215 -7.03 -12.92 36.53
CA GLY A 215 -6.44 -14.25 36.44
C GLY A 215 -6.43 -14.80 35.01
N PHE A 216 -6.51 -13.93 34.01
CA PHE A 216 -6.50 -14.31 32.61
C PHE A 216 -5.14 -14.91 32.21
N GLU A 217 -5.18 -16.05 31.53
CA GLU A 217 -4.03 -16.70 30.94
C GLU A 217 -4.36 -17.16 29.51
N MET A 218 -3.38 -17.04 28.62
CA MET A 218 -3.45 -17.68 27.31
C MET A 218 -3.43 -19.20 27.44
N ILE A 219 -3.93 -19.91 26.43
CA ILE A 219 -3.74 -21.37 26.29
C ILE A 219 -2.89 -21.71 25.07
N ASP A 220 -2.53 -22.99 24.91
CA ASP A 220 -1.62 -23.44 23.85
C ASP A 220 -2.14 -23.10 22.44
N GLU A 221 -3.46 -23.14 22.22
CA GLU A 221 -4.09 -22.69 20.97
C GLU A 221 -3.81 -21.22 20.66
N ASP A 222 -3.84 -20.34 21.67
CA ASP A 222 -3.57 -18.91 21.48
C ASP A 222 -2.10 -18.67 21.14
N ILE A 223 -1.20 -19.50 21.69
CA ILE A 223 0.23 -19.48 21.36
C ILE A 223 0.46 -19.94 19.92
N VAL A 224 -0.24 -20.97 19.45
CA VAL A 224 -0.17 -21.40 18.05
C VAL A 224 -0.59 -20.26 17.12
N LEU A 225 -1.70 -19.58 17.42
CA LEU A 225 -2.17 -18.42 16.66
C LEU A 225 -1.18 -17.25 16.71
N PHE A 226 -0.59 -16.96 17.87
CA PHE A 226 0.43 -15.93 18.03
C PHE A 226 1.65 -16.19 17.15
N MET A 227 2.05 -17.46 17.03
CA MET A 227 3.19 -17.88 16.22
C MET A 227 2.91 -17.93 14.72
N CYS A 228 1.65 -17.79 14.30
CA CYS A 228 1.24 -17.93 12.92
C CYS A 228 1.36 -16.60 12.15
N PRO A 229 2.23 -16.49 11.12
CA PRO A 229 2.44 -15.23 10.39
C PRO A 229 1.19 -14.74 9.65
N THR A 230 0.36 -15.64 9.15
CA THR A 230 -0.90 -15.30 8.47
C THR A 230 -1.90 -14.66 9.43
N VAL A 231 -1.99 -15.16 10.66
CA VAL A 231 -2.85 -14.58 11.71
C VAL A 231 -2.39 -13.17 12.08
N ARG A 232 -1.08 -12.94 12.20
CA ARG A 232 -0.51 -11.60 12.42
C ARG A 232 -0.83 -10.65 11.27
N LEU A 233 -0.73 -11.14 10.02
CA LEU A 233 -1.11 -10.35 8.85
C LEU A 233 -2.60 -10.02 8.84
N CYS A 234 -3.48 -10.97 9.15
CA CYS A 234 -4.91 -10.72 9.30
C CYS A 234 -5.17 -9.61 10.33
N ALA A 235 -4.54 -9.71 11.50
CA ALA A 235 -4.68 -8.72 12.55
C ALA A 235 -4.21 -7.32 12.11
N LEU A 236 -3.11 -7.23 11.35
CA LEU A 236 -2.59 -5.97 10.81
C LEU A 236 -3.54 -5.35 9.78
N LEU A 237 -4.07 -6.17 8.87
CA LEU A 237 -5.01 -5.75 7.83
C LEU A 237 -6.44 -5.52 8.37
N GLY A 238 -6.74 -5.93 9.61
CA GLY A 238 -8.09 -5.87 10.18
C GLY A 238 -9.04 -6.95 9.65
N LEU A 239 -8.49 -8.04 9.12
CA LEU A 239 -9.23 -9.23 8.72
C LEU A 239 -9.48 -10.13 9.94
N LYS A 240 -10.49 -10.99 9.85
CA LYS A 240 -10.69 -12.07 10.83
C LYS A 240 -9.44 -12.92 10.92
N LEU A 241 -9.09 -13.36 12.13
CA LEU A 241 -7.80 -14.01 12.40
C LEU A 241 -7.60 -15.31 11.60
N ASP A 242 -8.69 -16.04 11.34
CA ASP A 242 -8.76 -17.29 10.57
C ASP A 242 -8.95 -17.07 9.06
N PHE A 243 -9.04 -15.81 8.60
CA PHE A 243 -9.39 -15.50 7.22
C PHE A 243 -8.44 -16.17 6.20
N LEU A 244 -7.16 -16.24 6.56
CA LEU A 244 -6.09 -16.78 5.72
C LEU A 244 -5.81 -18.28 5.91
N ASP A 245 -6.52 -18.97 6.80
CA ASP A 245 -6.33 -20.43 7.01
C ASP A 245 -6.60 -21.23 5.73
N ARG A 246 -7.45 -20.69 4.86
CA ARG A 246 -7.73 -21.23 3.52
C ARG A 246 -6.50 -21.31 2.60
N LEU A 247 -5.41 -20.57 2.88
CA LEU A 247 -4.16 -20.72 2.15
C LEU A 247 -3.56 -22.13 2.30
N GLU A 248 -3.78 -22.79 3.44
CA GLU A 248 -3.30 -24.17 3.69
C GLU A 248 -3.91 -25.19 2.73
N THR A 249 -5.06 -24.87 2.15
CA THR A 249 -5.76 -25.74 1.19
C THR A 249 -5.28 -25.56 -0.26
N ILE A 250 -4.45 -24.54 -0.52
CA ILE A 250 -3.95 -24.24 -1.86
C ILE A 250 -2.70 -25.09 -2.13
N PRO A 251 -2.68 -25.88 -3.22
CA PRO A 251 -1.48 -26.60 -3.63
C PRO A 251 -0.27 -25.66 -3.80
N GLU A 252 0.92 -26.10 -3.37
CA GLU A 252 2.13 -25.28 -3.36
C GLU A 252 2.51 -24.76 -4.75
N ASP A 253 2.30 -25.58 -5.79
CA ASP A 253 2.50 -25.22 -7.20
C ASP A 253 1.56 -24.09 -7.65
N HIS A 254 0.35 -24.00 -7.09
CA HIS A 254 -0.58 -22.93 -7.41
C HIS A 254 -0.35 -21.65 -6.59
N PHE A 255 0.06 -21.79 -5.33
CA PHE A 255 0.26 -20.68 -4.41
C PHE A 255 1.22 -19.64 -4.98
N HIS A 256 2.30 -20.10 -5.61
CA HIS A 256 3.38 -19.25 -6.13
C HIS A 256 3.07 -18.48 -7.43
N HIS A 257 1.91 -18.72 -8.05
CA HIS A 257 1.52 -17.99 -9.26
C HIS A 257 0.95 -16.59 -8.98
N ARG A 258 0.78 -16.21 -7.72
CA ARG A 258 0.16 -14.95 -7.30
C ARG A 258 0.83 -14.39 -6.05
N SER A 259 0.76 -13.07 -5.89
CA SER A 259 1.17 -12.41 -4.65
C SER A 259 0.20 -12.73 -3.51
N LEU A 260 0.62 -12.47 -2.27
CA LEU A 260 -0.28 -12.60 -1.12
C LEU A 260 -1.44 -11.59 -1.17
N CYS A 261 -1.18 -10.37 -1.68
CA CYS A 261 -2.20 -9.35 -1.90
C CYS A 261 -3.29 -9.85 -2.87
N ASP A 262 -2.89 -10.51 -3.96
CA ASP A 262 -3.81 -11.10 -4.93
C ASP A 262 -4.69 -12.17 -4.29
N TRP A 263 -4.10 -13.07 -3.49
CA TRP A 263 -4.85 -14.11 -2.80
C TRP A 263 -5.91 -13.54 -1.85
N ILE A 264 -5.54 -12.55 -1.03
CA ILE A 264 -6.48 -11.85 -0.13
C ILE A 264 -7.62 -11.23 -0.94
N THR A 265 -7.29 -10.53 -2.02
CA THR A 265 -8.27 -9.88 -2.89
C THR A 265 -9.25 -10.89 -3.51
N ILE A 266 -8.74 -12.01 -4.00
CA ILE A 266 -9.54 -13.11 -4.54
C ILE A 266 -10.49 -13.67 -3.48
N PHE A 267 -10.02 -13.85 -2.25
CA PHE A 267 -10.85 -14.37 -1.17
C PHE A 267 -11.98 -13.41 -0.78
N LEU A 268 -11.69 -12.11 -0.67
CA LEU A 268 -12.68 -11.08 -0.42
C LEU A 268 -13.75 -11.06 -1.52
N GLN A 269 -13.33 -11.11 -2.79
CA GLN A 269 -14.24 -11.13 -3.94
C GLN A 269 -15.10 -12.41 -3.98
N ASN A 270 -14.50 -13.57 -3.67
CA ASN A 270 -15.24 -14.83 -3.62
C ASN A 270 -16.28 -14.84 -2.50
N ASN A 271 -15.94 -14.35 -1.30
CA ASN A 271 -16.90 -14.23 -0.21
C ASN A 271 -18.02 -13.25 -0.57
N SER A 272 -17.67 -12.12 -1.22
CA SER A 272 -18.65 -11.15 -1.74
C SER A 272 -19.65 -11.81 -2.69
N ARG A 273 -19.22 -12.68 -3.62
CA ARG A 273 -20.13 -13.38 -4.53
C ARG A 273 -21.23 -14.17 -3.82
N SER A 274 -20.95 -14.69 -2.64
CA SER A 274 -21.90 -15.44 -1.81
C SER A 274 -22.88 -14.54 -1.02
N VAL A 275 -22.65 -13.23 -0.94
CA VAL A 275 -23.53 -12.27 -0.27
C VAL A 275 -24.74 -11.93 -1.15
N ASN A 276 -25.91 -11.76 -0.52
CA ASN A 276 -27.14 -11.35 -1.20
C ASN A 276 -26.97 -10.01 -1.95
N PRO A 277 -27.49 -9.86 -3.19
CA PRO A 277 -27.37 -8.65 -3.99
C PRO A 277 -27.87 -7.37 -3.29
N GLU A 278 -28.95 -7.47 -2.53
CA GLU A 278 -29.52 -6.36 -1.74
C GLU A 278 -28.47 -5.71 -0.81
N LYS A 279 -27.64 -6.55 -0.15
CA LYS A 279 -26.58 -6.12 0.77
C LYS A 279 -25.34 -5.54 0.07
N LYS A 280 -25.27 -5.60 -1.27
CA LYS A 280 -24.13 -5.10 -2.07
C LYS A 280 -24.33 -3.70 -2.64
N THR A 281 -25.53 -3.14 -2.47
CA THR A 281 -25.91 -1.82 -2.98
C THR A 281 -25.17 -0.68 -2.30
N SER A 282 -24.78 -0.88 -1.04
CA SER A 282 -24.06 0.09 -0.22
C SER A 282 -23.04 -0.62 0.66
N LEU A 283 -21.95 0.07 0.96
CA LEU A 283 -20.95 -0.45 1.88
C LEU A 283 -21.50 -0.34 3.31
N THR A 284 -21.52 -1.46 4.03
CA THR A 284 -21.93 -1.53 5.43
C THR A 284 -20.91 -2.32 6.25
N SER A 285 -20.92 -2.10 7.56
CA SER A 285 -20.11 -2.90 8.49
C SER A 285 -20.45 -4.39 8.41
N GLU A 286 -21.73 -4.74 8.23
CA GLU A 286 -22.17 -6.13 8.04
C GLU A 286 -21.62 -6.73 6.74
N LEU A 287 -21.58 -5.96 5.65
CA LEU A 287 -20.99 -6.43 4.40
C LEU A 287 -19.50 -6.74 4.60
N LEU A 288 -18.75 -5.82 5.22
CA LEU A 288 -17.33 -6.01 5.51
C LEU A 288 -17.08 -7.24 6.41
N ASP A 289 -17.90 -7.43 7.43
CA ASP A 289 -17.89 -8.62 8.28
C ASP A 289 -18.14 -9.91 7.48
N SER A 290 -19.15 -9.90 6.62
CA SER A 290 -19.52 -11.06 5.79
C SER A 290 -18.44 -11.46 4.77
N ILE A 291 -17.65 -10.51 4.29
CA ILE A 291 -16.57 -10.79 3.33
C ILE A 291 -15.23 -11.11 3.98
N GLY A 292 -15.06 -10.84 5.29
CA GLY A 292 -13.90 -11.32 6.05
C GLY A 292 -13.20 -10.32 6.95
N PHE A 293 -13.70 -9.08 7.09
CA PHE A 293 -13.15 -8.12 8.05
C PHE A 293 -13.63 -8.42 9.47
N ASP A 294 -12.79 -8.10 10.45
CA ASP A 294 -13.21 -8.07 11.84
C ASP A 294 -14.06 -6.81 12.08
N PRO A 295 -15.34 -6.92 12.48
CA PRO A 295 -16.23 -5.77 12.69
C PRO A 295 -15.74 -4.82 13.79
N LEU A 296 -14.90 -5.29 14.71
CA LEU A 296 -14.30 -4.45 15.77
C LEU A 296 -13.01 -3.76 15.32
N SER A 297 -12.49 -4.11 14.14
CA SER A 297 -11.27 -3.50 13.63
C SER A 297 -11.47 -2.03 13.26
N THR A 298 -10.48 -1.20 13.60
CA THR A 298 -10.41 0.19 13.13
C THR A 298 -10.34 0.30 11.60
N THR A 299 -9.89 -0.76 10.91
CA THR A 299 -9.91 -0.85 9.46
C THR A 299 -11.31 -0.68 8.88
N VAL A 300 -12.34 -1.29 9.48
CA VAL A 300 -13.73 -1.16 9.02
C VAL A 300 -14.15 0.31 9.01
N LYS A 301 -13.80 1.06 10.07
CA LYS A 301 -14.05 2.51 10.15
C LYS A 301 -13.31 3.27 9.04
N THR A 302 -12.06 2.91 8.75
CA THR A 302 -11.25 3.52 7.68
C THR A 302 -11.87 3.28 6.29
N ILE A 303 -12.25 2.04 5.97
CA ILE A 303 -12.86 1.70 4.68
C ILE A 303 -14.20 2.44 4.51
N MET A 304 -15.04 2.44 5.56
CA MET A 304 -16.32 3.17 5.57
C MET A 304 -16.13 4.68 5.41
N ALA A 305 -15.12 5.26 6.08
CA ALA A 305 -14.81 6.68 5.95
C ALA A 305 -14.35 7.02 4.53
N ARG A 306 -13.51 6.17 3.91
CA ARG A 306 -13.08 6.33 2.51
C ARG A 306 -14.24 6.26 1.53
N SER A 307 -15.16 5.30 1.71
CA SER A 307 -16.32 5.16 0.81
C SER A 307 -17.30 6.31 0.92
N SER A 308 -17.43 6.90 2.11
CA SER A 308 -18.38 7.99 2.39
C SER A 308 -17.88 9.35 1.92
N LYS A 309 -16.63 9.45 1.42
CA LYS A 309 -16.07 10.70 0.91
C LYS A 309 -16.55 10.99 -0.52
N GLY A 310 -17.02 12.21 -0.72
CA GLY A 310 -17.46 12.69 -2.03
C GLY A 310 -18.59 11.84 -2.62
N ASN A 311 -18.57 11.65 -3.93
CA ASN A 311 -19.59 10.91 -4.69
C ASN A 311 -19.06 9.58 -5.27
N THR A 312 -17.94 9.07 -4.74
CA THR A 312 -17.23 7.88 -5.27
C THR A 312 -17.94 6.57 -4.95
N GLN A 313 -18.78 6.53 -3.91
CA GLN A 313 -19.60 5.36 -3.54
C GLN A 313 -20.50 4.85 -4.67
N CYS A 314 -20.87 5.71 -5.63
CA CYS A 314 -21.72 5.33 -6.76
C CYS A 314 -20.95 4.52 -7.84
N HIS A 315 -19.61 4.59 -7.82
CA HIS A 315 -18.75 4.14 -8.91
C HIS A 315 -17.97 2.87 -8.62
N ILE A 316 -17.74 2.60 -7.34
CA ILE A 316 -16.99 1.47 -6.82
C ILE A 316 -18.02 0.54 -6.18
N GLU A 317 -18.00 -0.75 -6.56
CA GLU A 317 -18.88 -1.73 -5.93
C GLU A 317 -18.60 -1.75 -4.42
N ALA A 318 -19.65 -1.89 -3.59
CA ALA A 318 -19.50 -1.88 -2.14
C ALA A 318 -18.38 -2.85 -1.67
N SER A 319 -18.33 -4.05 -2.22
CA SER A 319 -17.30 -5.04 -1.86
C SER A 319 -15.89 -4.71 -2.38
N GLU A 320 -15.78 -3.88 -3.42
CA GLU A 320 -14.49 -3.52 -4.03
C GLU A 320 -13.67 -2.58 -3.12
N TRP A 321 -14.32 -1.78 -2.27
CA TRP A 321 -13.63 -0.92 -1.30
C TRP A 321 -12.65 -1.69 -0.41
N ALA A 322 -12.98 -2.93 -0.08
CA ALA A 322 -12.09 -3.81 0.65
C ALA A 322 -10.81 -4.13 -0.13
N ALA A 323 -10.93 -4.51 -1.40
CA ALA A 323 -9.75 -4.82 -2.24
C ALA A 323 -8.88 -3.58 -2.46
N ILE A 324 -9.50 -2.40 -2.65
CA ILE A 324 -8.78 -1.12 -2.76
C ILE A 324 -7.97 -0.85 -1.50
N PHE A 325 -8.58 -1.04 -0.33
CA PHE A 325 -7.88 -0.87 0.94
C PHE A 325 -6.69 -1.83 1.09
N ILE A 326 -6.88 -3.12 0.79
CA ILE A 326 -5.79 -4.11 0.89
C ILE A 326 -4.63 -3.72 -0.03
N GLN A 327 -4.89 -3.37 -1.29
CA GLN A 327 -3.84 -2.96 -2.22
C GLN A 327 -3.08 -1.73 -1.72
N ASP A 328 -3.79 -0.74 -1.17
CA ASP A 328 -3.21 0.47 -0.60
C ASP A 328 -2.30 0.16 0.62
N GLU A 329 -2.71 -0.78 1.48
CA GLU A 329 -1.89 -1.24 2.60
C GLU A 329 -0.61 -1.94 2.13
N PHE A 330 -0.69 -2.86 1.16
CA PHE A 330 0.51 -3.51 0.62
C PHE A 330 1.45 -2.51 -0.09
N THR A 331 0.91 -1.42 -0.64
CA THR A 331 1.69 -0.40 -1.34
C THR A 331 2.33 0.60 -0.38
N TYR A 332 1.64 1.00 0.69
CA TYR A 332 2.04 2.17 1.50
C TYR A 332 2.19 1.91 3.02
N ASN A 333 1.78 0.74 3.54
CA ASN A 333 1.98 0.43 4.96
C ASN A 333 3.46 0.11 5.23
N PRO A 334 4.15 0.81 6.15
CA PRO A 334 5.56 0.60 6.39
C PRO A 334 6.00 -0.76 6.92
N LEU A 335 5.05 -1.55 7.43
CA LEU A 335 5.31 -2.93 7.86
C LEU A 335 5.15 -3.94 6.72
N LEU A 336 4.36 -3.62 5.69
CA LEU A 336 4.10 -4.51 4.56
C LEU A 336 4.94 -4.17 3.34
N CYS A 337 5.11 -2.88 3.08
CA CYS A 337 5.85 -2.38 1.93
C CYS A 337 7.36 -2.52 2.14
N SER A 338 8.05 -3.04 1.12
CA SER A 338 9.52 -3.20 1.10
C SER A 338 10.25 -1.94 0.63
N LEU A 339 9.53 -0.92 0.16
CA LEU A 339 10.10 0.25 -0.50
C LEU A 339 10.55 1.34 0.49
N TYR A 340 11.51 2.15 0.06
CA TYR A 340 12.07 3.22 0.87
C TYR A 340 11.04 4.35 1.09
N PHE A 341 10.60 4.55 2.34
CA PHE A 341 9.61 5.58 2.69
C PHE A 341 10.13 6.99 2.39
N ARG A 342 9.52 7.63 1.40
CA ARG A 342 9.60 9.08 1.18
C ARG A 342 8.20 9.66 1.23
N GLN A 343 8.09 10.90 1.71
CA GLN A 343 6.83 11.66 1.70
C GLN A 343 6.26 11.78 0.28
N PHE A 344 7.16 12.07 -0.65
CA PHE A 344 6.90 12.31 -2.05
C PHE A 344 7.94 11.56 -2.90
N PRO A 345 7.58 11.11 -4.12
CA PRO A 345 8.47 10.27 -4.93
C PRO A 345 9.71 11.02 -5.43
N PHE A 346 9.56 12.32 -5.73
CA PHE A 346 10.62 13.16 -6.29
C PHE A 346 10.86 14.38 -5.42
N GLN A 347 12.13 14.80 -5.32
CA GLN A 347 12.56 16.05 -4.69
C GLN A 347 11.75 16.42 -3.43
N SER A 348 11.61 15.49 -2.47
CA SER A 348 10.63 15.63 -1.36
C SER A 348 10.85 16.85 -0.46
N TYR A 349 11.98 17.54 -0.59
CA TYR A 349 12.30 18.80 0.10
C TYR A 349 11.68 20.04 -0.59
N LEU A 350 11.24 19.92 -1.84
CA LEU A 350 10.54 20.96 -2.58
C LEU A 350 9.05 20.71 -2.50
N THR A 351 8.38 21.44 -1.62
CA THR A 351 6.92 21.44 -1.47
C THR A 351 6.33 22.76 -1.93
N SER A 352 5.10 22.72 -2.45
CA SER A 352 4.31 23.88 -2.88
C SER A 352 4.97 24.75 -3.96
N SER A 353 5.93 24.18 -4.70
CA SER A 353 6.63 24.79 -5.81
C SER A 353 6.69 23.82 -6.98
N TRP A 354 6.53 24.34 -8.20
CA TRP A 354 6.67 23.56 -9.43
C TRP A 354 8.13 23.28 -9.74
N PHE A 355 8.42 22.05 -10.17
CA PHE A 355 9.73 21.63 -10.67
C PHE A 355 9.55 20.64 -11.82
N GLN A 356 10.62 20.43 -12.58
CA GLN A 356 10.68 19.44 -13.65
C GLN A 356 11.80 18.45 -13.36
N LEU A 357 11.63 17.21 -13.81
CA LEU A 357 12.72 16.24 -13.79
C LEU A 357 13.68 16.51 -14.96
N PRO A 358 14.97 16.19 -14.80
CA PRO A 358 15.90 16.23 -15.93
C PRO A 358 15.40 15.31 -17.06
N PRO A 359 15.63 15.67 -18.34
CA PRO A 359 15.31 14.78 -19.45
C PRO A 359 15.95 13.41 -19.24
N ILE A 360 15.16 12.35 -19.36
CA ILE A 360 15.64 10.97 -19.35
C ILE A 360 16.34 10.74 -20.69
N THR A 361 17.60 11.14 -20.79
CA THR A 361 18.41 10.91 -22.00
C THR A 361 19.00 9.52 -21.92
N ASP A 362 18.40 8.58 -22.66
CA ASP A 362 19.11 7.37 -23.02
C ASP A 362 20.29 7.77 -23.90
N ASN A 363 21.49 7.58 -23.38
CA ASN A 363 22.71 7.72 -24.16
C ASN A 363 22.73 6.63 -25.25
N LYS A 364 22.03 6.85 -26.37
CA LYS A 364 22.46 6.53 -27.76
C LYS A 364 21.40 6.64 -28.86
N GLU A 365 20.14 7.00 -28.61
CA GLU A 365 19.19 7.16 -29.71
C GLU A 365 18.42 8.48 -29.61
N SER A 366 18.42 9.20 -30.74
CA SER A 366 17.69 10.43 -31.03
C SER A 366 18.29 11.78 -30.58
N GLU A 367 19.30 12.26 -31.32
CA GLU A 367 19.60 13.70 -31.46
C GLU A 367 18.47 14.46 -32.22
N ASN A 368 17.34 13.81 -32.52
CA ASN A 368 16.28 14.33 -33.39
C ASN A 368 14.87 14.33 -32.75
N ASP A 369 14.71 14.03 -31.45
CA ASP A 369 13.40 14.17 -30.81
C ASP A 369 13.22 15.64 -30.36
N PRO A 370 12.32 16.43 -30.97
CA PRO A 370 12.35 17.88 -30.83
C PRO A 370 11.90 18.42 -29.47
N ASP A 371 11.33 17.61 -28.59
CA ASP A 371 10.91 18.08 -27.26
C ASP A 371 10.84 16.92 -26.25
N PRO A 372 11.81 16.76 -25.33
CA PRO A 372 11.62 15.84 -24.22
C PRO A 372 10.40 16.30 -23.42
N CYS A 373 9.38 15.43 -23.28
CA CYS A 373 8.13 15.76 -22.59
C CYS A 373 8.41 16.33 -21.19
N HIS A 374 8.31 17.66 -21.06
CA HIS A 374 8.63 18.39 -19.84
C HIS A 374 7.42 18.41 -18.91
N VAL A 375 7.20 17.30 -18.19
CA VAL A 375 6.10 17.20 -17.22
C VAL A 375 6.40 18.05 -15.98
N ASN A 376 5.45 18.91 -15.62
CA ASN A 376 5.55 19.78 -14.45
C ASN A 376 5.08 19.05 -13.19
N ILE A 377 5.92 19.00 -12.17
CA ILE A 377 5.64 18.27 -10.93
C ILE A 377 5.54 19.23 -9.76
N MET A 378 4.55 19.01 -8.89
CA MET A 378 4.47 19.66 -7.60
C MET A 378 4.18 18.64 -6.50
N ASN A 379 4.98 18.71 -5.43
CA ASN A 379 4.64 18.06 -4.17
C ASN A 379 3.82 19.03 -3.34
N PHE A 380 2.60 18.67 -2.96
CA PHE A 380 1.67 19.56 -2.30
C PHE A 380 1.20 19.03 -0.96
N VAL A 381 1.55 19.75 0.10
CA VAL A 381 1.08 19.47 1.46
C VAL A 381 -0.14 20.34 1.72
N MET A 382 -1.24 19.71 2.11
CA MET A 382 -2.54 20.37 2.19
C MET A 382 -3.37 19.87 3.36
N LYS A 383 -4.40 20.63 3.72
CA LYS A 383 -5.42 20.19 4.69
C LYS A 383 -6.62 19.64 3.94
N GLU A 384 -7.17 18.54 4.44
CA GLU A 384 -8.31 17.88 3.81
C GLU A 384 -9.52 18.81 3.64
N SER A 385 -9.77 19.69 4.63
CA SER A 385 -10.91 20.62 4.64
C SER A 385 -10.90 21.66 3.51
N HIS A 386 -9.75 21.90 2.86
CA HIS A 386 -9.60 22.89 1.79
C HIS A 386 -9.15 22.25 0.48
N ALA A 387 -9.25 20.93 0.37
CA ALA A 387 -8.48 20.20 -0.61
C ALA A 387 -8.76 20.60 -2.07
N SER A 388 -10.04 20.60 -2.45
CA SER A 388 -10.47 21.03 -3.78
C SER A 388 -10.03 22.46 -4.07
N LYS A 389 -10.37 23.41 -3.18
CA LYS A 389 -10.03 24.84 -3.37
C LYS A 389 -8.54 25.10 -3.53
N ASP A 390 -7.73 24.46 -2.70
CA ASP A 390 -6.28 24.62 -2.72
C ASP A 390 -5.67 24.06 -4.00
N ILE A 391 -6.14 22.90 -4.47
CA ILE A 391 -5.70 22.29 -5.74
C ILE A 391 -6.11 23.15 -6.93
N HIS A 392 -7.37 23.62 -6.99
CA HIS A 392 -7.84 24.55 -8.03
C HIS A 392 -6.93 25.77 -8.11
N SER A 393 -6.62 26.41 -6.97
CA SER A 393 -5.75 27.59 -6.95
C SER A 393 -4.35 27.36 -7.52
N LYS A 394 -3.83 26.13 -7.43
CA LYS A 394 -2.50 25.80 -7.96
C LYS A 394 -2.52 25.45 -9.44
N LEU A 395 -3.62 24.89 -9.93
CA LEU A 395 -3.77 24.48 -11.31
C LEU A 395 -4.30 25.60 -12.20
N ASP A 396 -5.23 26.42 -11.71
CA ASP A 396 -5.82 27.53 -12.48
C ASP A 396 -4.78 28.55 -12.92
N ASP A 397 -3.79 28.84 -12.05
CA ASP A 397 -2.67 29.73 -12.35
C ASP A 397 -1.68 29.11 -13.36
N PHE A 398 -1.74 27.79 -13.57
CA PHE A 398 -0.75 27.00 -14.30
C PHE A 398 -1.25 26.50 -15.66
N LEU A 399 -2.56 26.34 -15.83
CA LEU A 399 -3.18 25.85 -17.06
C LEU A 399 -3.51 27.01 -18.01
N SER A 400 -3.02 26.94 -19.25
CA SER A 400 -3.34 27.96 -20.25
C SER A 400 -4.77 27.79 -20.77
N GLN A 401 -5.64 28.78 -20.50
CA GLN A 401 -6.99 28.84 -21.07
C GLN A 401 -6.99 29.39 -22.51
N SER A 402 -6.26 28.75 -23.42
CA SER A 402 -6.35 29.06 -24.85
C SER A 402 -7.63 28.49 -25.46
N ASN A 403 -8.22 29.23 -26.40
CA ASN A 403 -9.34 28.73 -27.19
C ASN A 403 -8.92 27.45 -27.94
N GLY A 404 -9.62 26.34 -27.71
CA GLY A 404 -9.37 25.06 -28.39
C GLY A 404 -8.57 24.03 -27.58
N THR A 405 -8.26 24.31 -26.31
CA THR A 405 -7.59 23.36 -25.42
C THR A 405 -8.59 22.65 -24.51
N THR A 406 -8.54 21.32 -24.47
CA THR A 406 -9.31 20.48 -23.53
C THR A 406 -8.39 19.99 -22.42
N VAL A 407 -8.82 20.09 -21.16
CA VAL A 407 -8.09 19.57 -20.01
C VAL A 407 -8.81 18.34 -19.46
N LEU A 408 -8.07 17.26 -19.27
CA LEU A 408 -8.55 16.02 -18.67
C LEU A 408 -7.73 15.67 -17.43
N TYR A 409 -8.39 15.11 -16.43
CA TYR A 409 -7.81 14.79 -15.14
C TYR A 409 -7.89 13.30 -14.86
N HIS A 410 -6.84 12.75 -14.27
CA HIS A 410 -6.81 11.39 -13.73
C HIS A 410 -6.40 11.43 -12.26
N GLY A 411 -7.28 10.95 -11.39
CA GLY A 411 -6.98 10.76 -9.97
C GLY A 411 -6.41 9.37 -9.74
N THR A 412 -5.28 9.29 -9.04
CA THR A 412 -4.58 8.02 -8.78
C THR A 412 -3.73 8.12 -7.52
N ASP A 413 -2.86 7.15 -7.29
CA ASP A 413 -1.90 7.12 -6.19
C ASP A 413 -0.46 7.50 -6.64
N HIS A 414 0.43 7.76 -5.68
CA HIS A 414 1.81 8.18 -5.96
C HIS A 414 2.59 7.17 -6.82
N TYR A 415 2.45 5.88 -6.53
CA TYR A 415 3.13 4.79 -7.24
C TYR A 415 2.64 4.72 -8.69
N SER A 416 1.31 4.67 -8.88
CA SER A 416 0.70 4.66 -10.21
C SER A 416 1.07 5.91 -11.03
N ALA A 417 1.08 7.09 -10.41
CA ALA A 417 1.50 8.33 -11.09
C ALA A 417 2.97 8.32 -11.53
N VAL A 418 3.86 7.71 -10.73
CA VAL A 418 5.26 7.54 -11.12
C VAL A 418 5.41 6.54 -12.25
N ASN A 419 4.68 5.42 -12.22
CA ASN A 419 4.72 4.47 -13.32
C ASN A 419 4.20 5.10 -14.61
N ILE A 420 3.10 5.85 -14.56
CA ILE A 420 2.60 6.56 -15.75
C ILE A 420 3.63 7.57 -16.27
N LEU A 421 4.30 8.30 -15.38
CA LEU A 421 5.34 9.27 -15.78
C LEU A 421 6.55 8.59 -16.45
N LEU A 422 7.01 7.45 -15.92
CA LEU A 422 8.27 6.81 -16.32
C LEU A 422 8.11 5.73 -17.39
N GLU A 423 6.97 5.02 -17.39
CA GLU A 423 6.72 3.84 -18.22
C GLU A 423 5.55 4.05 -19.20
N GLY A 424 4.79 5.15 -19.06
CA GLY A 424 3.63 5.45 -19.90
C GLY A 424 2.33 4.85 -19.39
N ILE A 425 1.25 5.03 -20.17
CA ILE A 425 -0.08 4.52 -19.83
C ILE A 425 -0.18 3.05 -20.25
N ASP A 426 -0.18 2.15 -19.28
CA ASP A 426 -0.48 0.73 -19.49
C ASP A 426 -1.99 0.47 -19.27
N LEU A 427 -2.74 0.18 -20.34
CA LEU A 427 -4.18 -0.07 -20.21
C LEU A 427 -4.48 -1.41 -19.50
N SER A 428 -3.53 -2.34 -19.48
CA SER A 428 -3.68 -3.65 -18.83
C SER A 428 -3.73 -3.55 -17.29
N ALA A 429 -3.18 -2.48 -16.73
CA ALA A 429 -3.29 -2.12 -15.32
C ALA A 429 -4.70 -1.63 -14.93
N GLY A 430 -5.62 -1.46 -15.90
CA GLY A 430 -6.99 -1.05 -15.67
C GLY A 430 -7.75 -1.98 -14.72
N LYS A 431 -8.68 -1.42 -13.94
CA LYS A 431 -9.51 -2.22 -13.02
C LYS A 431 -10.57 -3.05 -13.77
N GLN A 432 -11.05 -4.10 -13.12
CA GLN A 432 -12.15 -4.91 -13.63
C GLN A 432 -13.48 -4.17 -13.52
N ASN A 433 -14.41 -4.55 -14.39
CA ASN A 433 -15.83 -4.19 -14.31
C ASN A 433 -16.03 -2.67 -14.16
N ARG A 434 -15.41 -1.90 -15.07
CA ARG A 434 -15.65 -0.46 -15.21
C ARG A 434 -16.71 -0.22 -16.28
N ASP A 435 -17.11 1.04 -16.47
CA ASP A 435 -18.27 1.36 -17.31
C ASP A 435 -18.05 0.98 -18.78
N PHE A 436 -16.82 1.12 -19.28
CA PHE A 436 -16.48 0.99 -20.70
C PHE A 436 -15.34 0.00 -20.98
N SER A 437 -14.74 -0.56 -19.93
CA SER A 437 -13.64 -1.51 -20.06
C SER A 437 -13.56 -2.46 -18.85
N SER A 438 -12.75 -3.51 -18.97
CA SER A 438 -12.45 -4.42 -17.87
C SER A 438 -11.05 -4.99 -18.06
N ARG A 439 -10.12 -4.57 -17.20
CA ARG A 439 -8.66 -4.85 -17.31
C ARG A 439 -7.96 -4.27 -18.54
N SER A 440 -8.54 -3.26 -19.17
CA SER A 440 -8.07 -2.79 -20.47
C SER A 440 -8.58 -1.37 -20.74
N GLY A 441 -8.22 -0.42 -19.89
CA GLY A 441 -8.62 0.97 -20.11
C GLY A 441 -8.14 1.95 -19.06
N PHE A 442 -7.95 3.20 -19.49
CA PHE A 442 -7.49 4.33 -18.69
C PHE A 442 -8.57 5.40 -18.60
N TYR A 443 -8.98 5.75 -17.38
CA TYR A 443 -10.13 6.61 -17.14
C TYR A 443 -9.73 8.03 -16.78
N LEU A 444 -10.38 8.98 -17.43
CA LEU A 444 -10.17 10.41 -17.32
C LEU A 444 -11.51 11.11 -17.10
N THR A 445 -11.49 12.31 -16.54
CA THR A 445 -12.67 13.17 -16.37
C THR A 445 -12.36 14.61 -16.75
N LYS A 446 -13.37 15.33 -17.22
CA LYS A 446 -13.31 16.79 -17.41
C LYS A 446 -13.50 17.56 -16.10
N ASN A 447 -13.95 16.88 -15.04
CA ASN A 447 -14.22 17.48 -13.75
C ASN A 447 -13.07 17.21 -12.77
N MET A 448 -12.31 18.26 -12.47
CA MET A 448 -11.19 18.18 -11.52
C MET A 448 -11.62 17.69 -10.13
N ASP A 449 -12.79 18.11 -9.64
CA ASP A 449 -13.28 17.68 -8.32
C ASP A 449 -13.57 16.17 -8.29
N GLU A 450 -13.99 15.58 -9.41
CA GLU A 450 -14.18 14.12 -9.50
C GLU A 450 -12.83 13.37 -9.43
N ALA A 451 -11.80 13.86 -10.11
CA ALA A 451 -10.45 13.28 -10.02
C ALA A 451 -9.85 13.42 -8.62
N ILE A 452 -10.00 14.59 -7.99
CA ILE A 452 -9.56 14.84 -6.61
C ILE A 452 -10.28 13.90 -5.64
N ASN A 453 -11.61 13.83 -5.71
CA ASN A 453 -12.39 12.94 -4.87
C ASN A 453 -11.97 11.49 -5.08
N TRP A 454 -11.79 11.03 -6.32
CA TRP A 454 -11.34 9.67 -6.61
C TRP A 454 -10.00 9.35 -5.93
N ALA A 455 -8.99 10.19 -6.09
CA ALA A 455 -7.67 9.98 -5.49
C ALA A 455 -7.75 9.98 -3.95
N LEU A 456 -8.42 10.98 -3.34
CA LEU A 456 -8.53 11.12 -1.88
C LEU A 456 -9.31 9.99 -1.20
N CYS A 457 -10.23 9.34 -1.91
CA CYS A 457 -11.01 8.23 -1.36
C CYS A 457 -10.28 6.89 -1.48
N THR A 458 -9.51 6.69 -2.55
CA THR A 458 -9.01 5.35 -2.92
C THR A 458 -7.62 5.02 -2.38
N THR A 459 -6.84 6.02 -1.94
CA THR A 459 -5.46 5.79 -1.48
C THR A 459 -5.06 6.71 -0.31
N ALA A 460 -4.10 6.26 0.50
CA ALA A 460 -3.41 7.07 1.49
C ALA A 460 -2.40 8.06 0.87
N LYS A 461 -1.97 7.84 -0.37
CA LYS A 461 -0.97 8.67 -1.08
C LYS A 461 -1.52 9.14 -2.43
N PRO A 462 -2.40 10.14 -2.44
CA PRO A 462 -3.11 10.57 -3.65
C PRO A 462 -2.24 11.41 -4.58
N ALA A 463 -2.48 11.27 -5.88
CA ALA A 463 -1.88 12.06 -6.94
C ALA A 463 -2.91 12.42 -8.01
N ILE A 464 -2.72 13.57 -8.66
CA ILE A 464 -3.55 14.05 -9.77
C ILE A 464 -2.66 14.26 -10.99
N LEU A 465 -3.00 13.60 -12.09
CA LEU A 465 -2.39 13.82 -13.40
C LEU A 465 -3.28 14.74 -14.21
N VAL A 466 -2.67 15.70 -14.90
CA VAL A 466 -3.36 16.67 -15.75
C VAL A 466 -2.85 16.53 -17.16
N PHE A 467 -3.77 16.21 -18.07
CA PHE A 467 -3.53 16.10 -19.50
C PHE A 467 -4.12 17.32 -20.20
N GLN A 468 -3.31 17.97 -21.01
CA GLN A 468 -3.71 19.17 -21.74
C GLN A 468 -3.64 18.89 -23.23
N LEU A 469 -4.82 18.83 -23.87
CA LEU A 469 -4.98 18.45 -25.26
C LEU A 469 -5.32 19.66 -26.11
N ASN A 470 -4.66 19.79 -27.26
CA ASN A 470 -5.09 20.67 -28.33
C ASN A 470 -6.15 19.96 -29.18
N GLN A 471 -6.96 20.74 -29.91
CA GLN A 471 -7.97 20.20 -30.81
C GLN A 471 -7.40 19.16 -31.79
N GLU A 472 -6.18 19.39 -32.29
CA GLU A 472 -5.46 18.50 -33.21
C GLU A 472 -5.16 17.12 -32.61
N ASP A 473 -4.95 17.02 -31.30
CA ASP A 473 -4.65 15.77 -30.58
C ASP A 473 -5.88 14.85 -30.50
N LEU A 474 -7.08 15.42 -30.61
CA LEU A 474 -8.36 14.70 -30.53
C LEU A 474 -9.01 14.47 -31.90
N ASP A 475 -8.75 15.32 -32.89
CA ASP A 475 -9.40 15.25 -34.20
C ASP A 475 -9.04 13.97 -35.00
N GLY A 476 -7.91 13.34 -34.69
CA GLY A 476 -7.49 12.05 -35.29
C GLY A 476 -8.10 10.81 -34.62
N ALA A 477 -8.66 10.94 -33.42
CA ALA A 477 -9.10 9.80 -32.61
C ALA A 477 -10.50 9.30 -33.00
N LYS A 478 -10.66 7.99 -33.14
CA LYS A 478 -11.98 7.35 -33.28
C LYS A 478 -12.68 7.34 -31.93
N LYS A 479 -13.54 8.32 -31.71
CA LYS A 479 -14.35 8.45 -30.49
C LYS A 479 -15.70 7.77 -30.62
N LEU A 480 -16.09 6.98 -29.60
CA LEU A 480 -17.47 6.58 -29.35
C LEU A 480 -18.08 7.50 -28.27
N ASP A 481 -19.03 8.35 -28.64
CA ASP A 481 -19.76 9.21 -27.69
C ASP A 481 -21.10 8.58 -27.31
N LEU A 482 -21.28 8.31 -26.01
CA LEU A 482 -22.47 7.68 -25.43
C LEU A 482 -23.34 8.69 -24.66
N SER A 483 -23.05 9.99 -24.75
CA SER A 483 -23.74 11.03 -23.97
C SER A 483 -25.19 11.24 -24.37
N SER A 484 -25.57 10.90 -25.60
CA SER A 484 -26.92 11.07 -26.14
C SER A 484 -27.65 9.76 -26.48
N ASP A 485 -27.01 8.61 -26.29
CA ASP A 485 -27.53 7.28 -26.63
C ASP A 485 -27.64 6.42 -25.36
N GLU A 486 -28.73 6.61 -24.62
CA GLU A 486 -28.95 5.94 -23.33
C GLU A 486 -29.07 4.41 -23.47
N GLU A 487 -29.69 3.93 -24.55
CA GLU A 487 -29.88 2.50 -24.79
C GLU A 487 -28.53 1.82 -25.03
N ARG A 488 -27.71 2.38 -25.93
CA ARG A 488 -26.37 1.86 -26.20
C ARG A 488 -25.43 2.01 -25.02
N TRP A 489 -25.53 3.13 -24.29
CA TRP A 489 -24.81 3.32 -23.04
C TRP A 489 -25.14 2.21 -22.04
N ARG A 490 -26.44 1.93 -21.84
CA ARG A 490 -26.93 0.93 -20.89
C ARG A 490 -26.47 -0.47 -21.25
N GLU A 491 -26.50 -0.83 -22.54
CA GLU A 491 -25.98 -2.09 -23.05
C GLU A 491 -24.49 -2.27 -22.71
N ILE A 492 -23.67 -1.27 -23.05
CA ILE A 492 -22.22 -1.30 -22.85
C ILE A 492 -21.89 -1.35 -21.36
N ALA A 493 -22.43 -0.42 -20.56
CA ALA A 493 -22.17 -0.32 -19.14
C ALA A 493 -22.57 -1.60 -18.39
N THR A 494 -23.75 -2.14 -18.66
CA THR A 494 -24.22 -3.39 -18.03
C THR A 494 -23.34 -4.58 -18.39
N SER A 495 -22.90 -4.67 -19.66
CA SER A 495 -22.03 -5.75 -20.14
C SER A 495 -20.67 -5.76 -19.42
N PHE A 496 -20.03 -4.60 -19.25
CA PHE A 496 -18.75 -4.54 -18.53
C PHE A 496 -18.92 -4.66 -17.01
N ARG A 497 -19.89 -3.97 -16.41
CA ARG A 497 -20.10 -3.95 -14.96
C ARG A 497 -20.52 -5.30 -14.38
N SER A 498 -21.29 -6.09 -15.14
CA SER A 498 -21.71 -7.43 -14.69
C SER A 498 -20.58 -8.47 -14.69
N GLY A 499 -19.43 -8.15 -15.28
CA GLY A 499 -18.36 -9.12 -15.54
C GLY A 499 -18.72 -10.20 -16.58
N ARG A 500 -19.97 -10.24 -17.06
CA ARG A 500 -20.48 -11.15 -18.08
C ARG A 500 -20.21 -10.56 -19.47
N ARG A 501 -18.93 -10.32 -19.78
CA ARG A 501 -18.48 -9.74 -21.05
C ARG A 501 -19.05 -10.55 -22.22
N THR A 502 -19.86 -9.93 -23.07
CA THR A 502 -20.19 -10.52 -24.37
C THR A 502 -19.08 -10.21 -25.36
N ALA A 503 -18.75 -11.15 -26.25
CA ALA A 503 -17.76 -10.91 -27.31
C ALA A 503 -18.18 -9.74 -28.21
N THR A 504 -19.50 -9.55 -28.38
CA THR A 504 -20.10 -8.47 -29.16
C THR A 504 -19.74 -7.10 -28.60
N THR A 505 -20.00 -6.83 -27.31
CA THR A 505 -19.68 -5.51 -26.72
C THR A 505 -18.19 -5.21 -26.77
N ARG A 506 -17.33 -6.22 -26.58
CA ARG A 506 -15.87 -6.04 -26.68
C ARG A 506 -15.45 -5.63 -28.09
N ASN A 507 -15.95 -6.33 -29.11
CA ASN A 507 -15.63 -6.04 -30.50
C ASN A 507 -16.13 -4.67 -30.95
N ILE A 508 -17.27 -4.21 -30.41
CA ILE A 508 -17.79 -2.87 -30.68
C ILE A 508 -16.84 -1.82 -30.13
N VAL A 509 -16.42 -1.96 -28.86
CA VAL A 509 -15.62 -0.95 -28.17
C VAL A 509 -14.18 -0.92 -28.68
N SER A 510 -13.59 -2.07 -29.03
CA SER A 510 -12.23 -2.17 -29.57
C SER A 510 -12.04 -1.52 -30.95
N ALA A 511 -13.12 -1.10 -31.61
CA ALA A 511 -13.05 -0.38 -32.88
C ALA A 511 -12.73 1.13 -32.71
N TYR A 512 -12.71 1.60 -31.46
CA TYR A 512 -12.53 2.99 -31.09
C TYR A 512 -11.26 3.18 -30.26
N ASP A 513 -10.69 4.37 -30.35
CA ASP A 513 -9.51 4.76 -29.57
C ASP A 513 -9.92 5.16 -28.15
N LEU A 514 -11.09 5.80 -28.02
CA LEU A 514 -11.66 6.21 -26.76
C LEU A 514 -13.19 6.15 -26.74
N VAL A 515 -13.74 5.94 -25.55
CA VAL A 515 -15.18 6.00 -25.27
C VAL A 515 -15.44 7.15 -24.31
N GLU A 516 -16.37 8.04 -24.64
CA GLU A 516 -16.83 9.10 -23.75
C GLU A 516 -18.30 8.90 -23.40
N GLY A 517 -18.67 9.15 -22.15
CA GLY A 517 -20.07 9.17 -21.76
C GLY A 517 -20.29 9.38 -20.26
N PRO A 518 -21.54 9.33 -19.80
CA PRO A 518 -21.88 9.43 -18.40
C PRO A 518 -21.31 8.26 -17.60
N GLN A 519 -21.05 8.49 -16.31
CA GLN A 519 -20.68 7.46 -15.35
C GLN A 519 -21.90 6.62 -14.97
N ALA A 520 -21.70 5.34 -14.66
CA ALA A 520 -22.78 4.49 -14.14
C ALA A 520 -22.95 4.63 -12.64
N THR A 521 -24.19 4.55 -12.17
CA THR A 521 -24.55 4.29 -10.77
C THR A 521 -25.41 3.03 -10.71
N VAL A 522 -25.45 2.38 -9.54
CA VAL A 522 -26.24 1.16 -9.32
C VAL A 522 -27.49 1.44 -8.50
N ARG A 523 -28.58 0.74 -8.84
CA ARG A 523 -29.82 0.65 -8.06
C ARG A 523 -30.24 -0.81 -7.93
N TYR A 524 -30.78 -1.20 -6.78
CA TYR A 524 -31.43 -2.50 -6.64
C TYR A 524 -32.89 -2.42 -7.04
N ASP A 525 -33.33 -3.35 -7.88
CA ASP A 525 -34.73 -3.49 -8.25
C ASP A 525 -35.36 -4.65 -7.46
N GLU A 526 -36.28 -4.31 -6.55
CA GLU A 526 -36.98 -5.27 -5.71
C GLU A 526 -37.85 -6.25 -6.52
N ALA A 527 -38.33 -5.83 -7.70
CA ALA A 527 -39.22 -6.66 -8.51
C ALA A 527 -38.48 -7.79 -9.23
N THR A 528 -37.27 -7.51 -9.74
CA THR A 528 -36.43 -8.50 -10.43
C THR A 528 -35.40 -9.15 -9.51
N CYS A 529 -35.17 -8.59 -8.31
CA CYS A 529 -34.08 -8.94 -7.41
C CYS A 529 -32.69 -8.80 -8.06
N GLU A 530 -32.55 -7.85 -8.99
CA GLU A 530 -31.32 -7.60 -9.75
C GLU A 530 -30.75 -6.20 -9.49
N LEU A 531 -29.45 -6.05 -9.79
CA LEU A 531 -28.78 -4.75 -9.81
C LEU A 531 -28.93 -4.13 -11.21
N LEU A 532 -29.49 -2.93 -11.27
CA LEU A 532 -29.66 -2.15 -12.49
C LEU A 532 -28.65 -1.00 -12.53
N TRP A 533 -28.10 -0.74 -13.72
CA TRP A 533 -27.17 0.36 -13.97
C TRP A 533 -27.89 1.54 -14.62
N GLU A 534 -27.69 2.72 -14.07
CA GLU A 534 -28.31 3.98 -14.52
C GLU A 534 -27.23 5.05 -14.75
N GLN A 535 -27.49 6.00 -15.65
CA GLN A 535 -26.58 7.12 -15.87
C GLN A 535 -26.59 8.03 -14.65
N LYS A 536 -25.40 8.34 -14.12
CA LYS A 536 -25.25 9.35 -13.06
C LYS A 536 -25.48 10.73 -13.67
N PRO A 537 -26.45 11.52 -13.16
CA PRO A 537 -26.75 12.84 -13.69
C PRO A 537 -25.52 13.77 -13.68
N SER A 538 -25.36 14.56 -14.74
CA SER A 538 -24.30 15.57 -14.87
C SER A 538 -22.87 15.03 -14.69
N SER A 539 -22.66 13.74 -14.99
CA SER A 539 -21.35 13.11 -14.96
C SER A 539 -20.80 12.90 -16.37
N ASN A 540 -19.48 12.86 -16.49
CA ASN A 540 -18.79 12.58 -17.74
C ASN A 540 -17.46 11.89 -17.43
N GLN A 541 -17.11 10.90 -18.23
CA GLN A 541 -15.81 10.27 -18.19
C GLN A 541 -15.36 9.91 -19.60
N VAL A 542 -14.05 9.84 -19.77
CA VAL A 542 -13.38 9.38 -20.99
C VAL A 542 -12.58 8.14 -20.63
N CYS A 543 -12.72 7.07 -21.42
CA CYS A 543 -11.95 5.84 -21.27
C CYS A 543 -11.11 5.62 -22.53
N LEU A 544 -9.78 5.62 -22.39
CA LEU A 544 -8.87 5.19 -23.46
C LEU A 544 -8.94 3.67 -23.59
N ILE A 545 -9.02 3.18 -24.82
CA ILE A 545 -9.18 1.76 -25.16
C ILE A 545 -8.04 1.23 -26.03
N SER A 546 -7.48 2.08 -26.90
CA SER A 546 -6.41 1.71 -27.82
C SER A 546 -5.04 1.99 -27.21
N GLU A 547 -4.16 0.99 -27.17
CA GLU A 547 -2.78 1.12 -26.67
C GLU A 547 -2.00 2.13 -27.52
N ASP A 548 -2.08 2.03 -28.86
CA ASP A 548 -1.44 2.97 -29.79
C ASP A 548 -1.86 4.42 -29.51
N PHE A 549 -3.14 4.63 -29.18
CA PHE A 549 -3.62 5.96 -28.82
C PHE A 549 -3.18 6.38 -27.42
N ALA A 550 -3.08 5.46 -26.46
CA ALA A 550 -2.61 5.75 -25.11
C ALA A 550 -1.13 6.19 -25.10
N GLU A 551 -0.30 5.60 -25.94
CA GLU A 551 1.11 6.00 -26.15
C GLU A 551 1.22 7.44 -26.68
N GLU A 552 0.40 7.81 -27.67
CA GLU A 552 0.36 9.18 -28.18
C GLU A 552 -0.26 10.15 -27.17
N PHE A 553 -1.34 9.74 -26.51
CA PHE A 553 -2.04 10.53 -25.50
C PHE A 553 -1.13 10.88 -24.32
N GLN A 554 -0.22 9.99 -23.93
CA GLN A 554 0.75 10.22 -22.85
C GLN A 554 1.59 11.48 -23.08
N LYS A 555 1.88 11.85 -24.34
CA LYS A 555 2.65 13.06 -24.67
C LYS A 555 1.93 14.35 -24.26
N THR A 556 0.61 14.28 -24.03
CA THR A 556 -0.21 15.40 -23.55
C THR A 556 -0.18 15.57 -22.02
N LEU A 557 0.53 14.71 -21.29
CA LEU A 557 0.70 14.82 -19.84
C LEU A 557 1.44 16.12 -19.50
N HIS A 558 0.72 17.08 -18.93
CA HIS A 558 1.22 18.42 -18.66
C HIS A 558 1.76 18.55 -17.23
N SER A 559 1.02 18.02 -16.26
CA SER A 559 1.34 18.18 -14.83
C SER A 559 1.01 16.97 -13.98
N ILE A 560 1.76 16.81 -12.89
CA ILE A 560 1.47 15.87 -11.81
C ILE A 560 1.52 16.58 -10.47
N LEU A 561 0.47 16.45 -9.68
CA LEU A 561 0.44 16.87 -8.28
C LEU A 561 0.50 15.63 -7.39
N PHE A 562 1.59 15.48 -6.63
CA PHE A 562 1.66 14.51 -5.55
C PHE A 562 1.14 15.17 -4.27
N LEU A 563 0.12 14.59 -3.66
CA LEU A 563 -0.57 15.19 -2.51
C LEU A 563 -0.15 14.49 -1.21
N ASP A 564 0.02 15.27 -0.14
CA ASP A 564 0.12 14.78 1.23
C ASP A 564 -0.92 15.50 2.09
N VAL A 565 -1.91 14.74 2.57
CA VAL A 565 -3.08 15.28 3.26
C VAL A 565 -2.84 15.25 4.77
N SER A 566 -2.66 16.43 5.34
CA SER A 566 -2.54 16.62 6.79
C SER A 566 -3.92 16.61 7.46
N SER A 567 -4.04 15.82 8.54
CA SER A 567 -5.27 15.64 9.32
C SER A 567 -5.39 16.59 10.53
N THR A 568 -4.84 17.80 10.44
CA THR A 568 -4.81 18.78 11.57
C THR A 568 -5.67 20.00 11.34
#